data_AF-E9PGC7-F1
#
_entry.id   AF-E9PGC7-F1
#
_cell.length_a   1.000
_cell.length_b   1.000
_cell.length_c   1.000
_cell.angle_alpha   90.00
_cell.angle_beta   90.00
_cell.angle_gamma   90.00
#
_symmetry.space_group_name_H-M   'P 1'
#
loop_
_entity.id
_entity.type
_entity.pdbx_description
1 polymer ?
#
loop_
_entity_poly.entity_id
_entity_poly.type
_entity_poly.pdbx_seq_one_letter_code
_entity_poly.pdbx_strand_id
1 'polypeptide(L)'
;MGFSSELCSPQGHGVLQQMQEAELRLLEGMRKWMAQRVKSDREYAGLLHHMSLQDSGGQSRAISPDSPISQSWAEITSQTEGLSRLLRQHAEDLNSGPLSKLSLLIRERQQLRK
;
A
#
# COMPACT_ATOMS: atom_id res chain seq x y z
N MET A 1 28.46 22.33 24.53
CA MET A 1 27.66 21.50 23.60
C MET A 1 27.44 20.14 24.28
N GLY A 2 26.28 19.92 24.91
CA GLY A 2 26.04 18.79 25.83
C GLY A 2 25.64 17.46 25.18
N PHE A 3 25.20 17.48 23.91
CA PHE A 3 24.69 16.28 23.23
C PHE A 3 25.73 15.16 23.15
N SER A 4 27.01 15.48 22.92
CA SER A 4 28.05 14.45 22.86
C SER A 4 28.51 13.99 24.25
N SER A 5 28.54 14.87 25.26
CA SER A 5 29.06 14.50 26.59
C SER A 5 28.12 13.60 27.39
N GLU A 6 26.81 13.78 27.25
CA GLU A 6 25.80 12.98 27.95
C GLU A 6 25.68 11.56 27.34
N LEU A 7 25.91 11.44 26.04
CA LEU A 7 25.83 10.18 25.29
C LEU A 7 27.08 9.31 25.42
N CYS A 8 28.25 9.89 25.76
CA CYS A 8 29.48 9.15 26.02
C CYS A 8 29.50 8.39 27.35
N SER A 9 28.44 8.51 28.16
CA SER A 9 28.28 7.71 29.37
C SER A 9 27.73 6.30 29.06
N PRO A 10 27.97 5.29 29.92
CA PRO A 10 27.37 3.96 29.75
C PRO A 10 25.83 3.99 29.69
N GLN A 11 25.21 4.90 30.45
CA GLN A 11 23.75 5.12 30.42
C GLN A 11 23.31 5.76 29.09
N GLY A 12 24.04 6.76 28.60
CA GLY A 12 23.80 7.38 27.30
C GLY A 12 23.90 6.40 26.13
N HIS A 13 24.90 5.52 26.16
CA HIS A 13 25.04 4.42 25.18
C HIS A 13 23.82 3.49 25.18
N GLY A 14 23.33 3.09 26.37
CA GLY A 14 22.15 2.23 26.49
C GLY A 14 20.88 2.87 25.92
N VAL A 15 20.68 4.17 26.13
CA VAL A 15 19.53 4.91 25.59
C VAL A 15 19.57 4.98 24.06
N LEU A 16 20.75 5.23 23.47
CA LEU A 16 20.90 5.24 22.01
C LEU A 16 20.61 3.88 21.39
N GLN A 17 21.08 2.80 22.01
CA GLN A 17 20.83 1.45 21.52
C GLN A 17 19.33 1.12 21.56
N GLN A 18 18.63 1.50 22.62
CA GLN A 18 17.17 1.34 22.71
C GLN A 18 16.42 2.16 21.66
N MET A 19 16.88 3.39 21.39
CA MET A 19 16.30 4.24 20.34
C MET A 19 16.47 3.60 18.95
N GLN A 20 17.66 3.07 18.64
CA GLN A 20 17.90 2.37 17.37
C GLN A 20 17.01 1.11 17.22
N GLU A 21 16.79 0.38 18.32
CA GLU A 21 15.87 -0.76 18.34
C GLU A 21 14.41 -0.36 18.15
N ALA A 22 14.00 0.77 18.74
CA ALA A 22 12.66 1.31 18.55
C ALA A 22 12.46 1.79 17.10
N GLU A 23 13.45 2.46 16.51
CA GLU A 23 13.44 2.87 15.10
C GLU A 23 13.29 1.65 14.17
N LEU A 24 14.11 0.61 14.36
CA LEU A 24 14.01 -0.61 13.55
C LEU A 24 12.64 -1.30 13.68
N ARG A 25 12.11 -1.40 14.91
CA ARG A 25 10.76 -1.96 15.13
C ARG A 25 9.67 -1.16 14.42
N LEU A 26 9.76 0.18 14.45
CA LEU A 26 8.85 1.05 13.72
C LEU A 26 8.93 0.80 12.20
N LEU A 27 10.14 0.79 11.63
CA LEU A 27 10.34 0.57 10.20
C LEU A 27 9.82 -0.82 9.76
N GLU A 28 10.06 -1.86 10.56
CA GLU A 28 9.52 -3.19 10.29
C GLU A 28 7.99 -3.24 10.37
N GLY A 29 7.40 -2.52 11.32
CA GLY A 29 5.95 -2.35 11.43
C GLY A 29 5.37 -1.69 10.18
N MET A 30 5.98 -0.59 9.73
CA MET A 30 5.61 0.11 8.50
C MET A 30 5.72 -0.80 7.27
N ARG A 31 6.79 -1.60 7.18
CA ARG A 31 7.00 -2.55 6.08
C ARG A 31 5.88 -3.60 6.02
N LYS A 32 5.54 -4.19 7.16
CA LYS A 32 4.45 -5.19 7.25
C LYS A 32 3.11 -4.57 6.85
N TRP A 33 2.81 -3.36 7.34
CA TRP A 33 1.59 -2.65 6.99
C TRP A 33 1.50 -2.34 5.49
N MET A 34 2.57 -1.81 4.89
CA MET A 34 2.62 -1.51 3.46
C MET A 34 2.49 -2.77 2.60
N ALA A 35 3.15 -3.86 2.98
CA ALA A 35 3.01 -5.14 2.28
C ALA A 35 1.58 -5.67 2.32
N GLN A 36 0.90 -5.54 3.47
CA GLN A 36 -0.51 -5.88 3.59
C GLN A 36 -1.39 -4.97 2.73
N ARG A 37 -1.10 -3.67 2.70
CA ARG A 37 -1.84 -2.70 1.86
C ARG A 37 -1.74 -3.05 0.37
N VAL A 38 -0.54 -3.38 -0.12
CA VAL A 38 -0.33 -3.86 -1.50
C VAL A 38 -1.21 -5.09 -1.78
N LYS A 39 -1.21 -6.07 -0.88
CA LYS A 39 -2.01 -7.29 -1.04
C LYS A 39 -3.50 -6.97 -1.11
N SER A 40 -4.01 -6.20 -0.15
CA SER A 40 -5.42 -5.83 -0.09
C SER A 40 -5.88 -5.01 -1.30
N ASP A 41 -5.04 -4.10 -1.81
CA ASP A 41 -5.36 -3.31 -3.00
C ASP A 41 -5.43 -4.19 -4.26
N ARG A 42 -4.53 -5.15 -4.43
CA ARG A 42 -4.58 -6.11 -5.55
C ARG A 42 -5.81 -7.00 -5.48
N GLU A 43 -6.15 -7.52 -4.30
CA GLU A 43 -7.32 -8.35 -4.08
C GLU A 43 -8.61 -7.57 -4.37
N TYR A 44 -8.74 -6.37 -3.81
CA TYR A 44 -9.93 -5.54 -4.01
C TYR A 44 -10.08 -5.08 -5.47
N ALA A 45 -8.98 -4.66 -6.12
CA ALA A 45 -8.97 -4.38 -7.55
C ALA A 45 -9.45 -5.58 -8.38
N GLY A 46 -8.99 -6.80 -8.04
CA GLY A 46 -9.44 -8.03 -8.69
C GLY A 46 -10.95 -8.26 -8.57
N LEU A 47 -11.52 -8.04 -7.38
CA LEU A 47 -12.96 -8.16 -7.16
C LEU A 47 -13.76 -7.13 -7.98
N LEU A 48 -13.33 -5.88 -8.00
CA LEU A 48 -13.98 -4.82 -8.79
C LEU A 48 -13.92 -5.11 -10.30
N HIS A 49 -12.80 -5.66 -10.78
CA HIS A 49 -12.65 -6.05 -12.18
C HIS A 49 -13.61 -7.20 -12.55
N HIS A 50 -13.75 -8.20 -11.68
CA HIS A 50 -14.73 -9.27 -11.93
C HIS A 50 -16.16 -8.73 -11.94
N MET A 51 -16.49 -7.80 -11.03
CA MET A 51 -17.80 -7.16 -10.98
C MET A 51 -18.10 -6.36 -12.25
N SER A 52 -17.12 -5.62 -12.79
CA SER A 52 -17.31 -4.84 -14.02
C SER A 52 -17.57 -5.73 -15.25
N LEU A 53 -16.97 -6.92 -15.29
CA LEU A 53 -17.12 -7.87 -16.40
C LEU A 53 -18.41 -8.69 -16.32
N GLN A 54 -18.89 -9.02 -15.12
CA GLN A 54 -20.01 -9.94 -14.91
C GLN A 54 -21.33 -9.45 -15.52
N ASP A 55 -21.48 -8.15 -15.73
CA ASP A 55 -22.72 -7.55 -16.25
C ASP A 55 -22.75 -7.31 -17.77
N SER A 56 -21.65 -7.62 -18.45
CA SER A 56 -21.59 -7.58 -19.92
C SER A 56 -22.44 -8.68 -20.58
N GLY A 57 -22.85 -9.71 -19.82
CA GLY A 57 -23.40 -10.96 -20.35
C GLY A 57 -24.91 -11.21 -20.20
N GLY A 58 -25.62 -10.52 -19.29
CA GLY A 58 -26.93 -11.02 -18.82
C GLY A 58 -28.10 -10.03 -18.85
N GLN A 59 -27.98 -8.85 -18.23
CA GLN A 59 -29.14 -8.00 -17.94
C GLN A 59 -29.39 -6.88 -18.97
N SER A 60 -28.35 -6.45 -19.68
CA SER A 60 -28.44 -5.35 -20.66
C SER A 60 -29.25 -5.69 -21.93
N ARG A 61 -29.54 -6.98 -22.19
CA ARG A 61 -30.28 -7.38 -23.41
C ARG A 61 -31.78 -7.06 -23.39
N ALA A 62 -32.36 -6.75 -22.24
CA ALA A 62 -33.81 -6.52 -22.10
C ALA A 62 -34.21 -5.04 -22.09
N ILE A 63 -33.25 -4.12 -21.95
CA ILE A 63 -33.48 -2.68 -21.82
C ILE A 63 -32.88 -1.99 -23.05
N SER A 64 -33.58 -1.01 -23.62
CA SER A 64 -33.04 -0.26 -24.76
C SER A 64 -31.72 0.42 -24.37
N PRO A 65 -30.69 0.38 -25.25
CA PRO A 65 -29.39 1.00 -24.99
C PRO A 65 -29.50 2.53 -24.82
N ASP A 66 -30.53 3.15 -25.38
CA ASP A 66 -30.80 4.59 -25.23
C ASP A 66 -31.59 4.93 -23.96
N SER A 67 -31.97 3.95 -23.13
CA SER A 67 -32.64 4.26 -21.88
C SER A 67 -31.68 4.97 -20.91
N PRO A 68 -32.17 5.97 -20.14
CA PRO A 68 -31.36 6.63 -19.12
C PRO A 68 -30.78 5.66 -18.08
N ILE A 69 -31.50 4.56 -17.81
CA ILE A 69 -31.06 3.50 -16.88
C ILE A 69 -29.86 2.74 -17.47
N SER A 70 -29.93 2.35 -18.75
CA SER A 70 -28.82 1.65 -19.42
C SER A 70 -27.56 2.51 -19.47
N GLN A 71 -27.70 3.81 -19.79
CA GLN A 71 -26.58 4.75 -19.81
C GLN A 71 -25.96 4.95 -18.42
N SER A 72 -26.79 5.15 -17.39
CA SER A 72 -26.33 5.29 -16.00
C SER A 72 -25.60 4.03 -15.54
N TRP A 73 -26.09 2.86 -15.95
CA TRP A 73 -25.49 1.59 -15.59
C TRP A 73 -24.15 1.36 -16.28
N ALA A 74 -24.05 1.67 -17.58
CA ALA A 74 -22.79 1.64 -18.31
C ALA A 74 -21.73 2.56 -17.68
N GLU A 75 -22.12 3.74 -17.21
CA GLU A 75 -21.23 4.65 -16.48
C GLU A 75 -20.75 4.02 -15.18
N ILE A 76 -21.63 3.42 -14.38
CA ILE A 76 -21.25 2.75 -13.13
C ILE A 76 -20.27 1.60 -13.38
N THR A 77 -20.50 0.78 -14.40
CA THR A 77 -19.58 -0.29 -14.79
C THR A 77 -18.22 0.26 -15.21
N SER A 78 -18.20 1.33 -16.02
CA SER A 78 -16.99 2.00 -16.49
C SER A 78 -16.18 2.59 -15.33
N GLN A 79 -16.83 3.27 -14.38
CA GLN A 79 -16.20 3.84 -13.19
C GLN A 79 -15.67 2.75 -12.25
N THR A 80 -16.40 1.65 -12.09
CA THR A 80 -15.96 0.50 -11.28
C THR A 80 -14.68 -0.12 -11.85
N GLU A 81 -14.63 -0.28 -13.16
CA GLU A 81 -13.44 -0.75 -13.87
C GLU A 81 -12.28 0.26 -13.79
N GLY A 82 -12.56 1.56 -13.89
CA GLY A 82 -11.58 2.62 -13.67
C GLY A 82 -10.95 2.57 -12.27
N LEU A 83 -11.77 2.38 -11.24
CA LEU A 83 -11.32 2.24 -9.85
C LEU A 83 -10.45 0.98 -9.66
N SER A 84 -10.83 -0.14 -10.28
CA SER A 84 -10.02 -1.37 -10.26
C SER A 84 -8.61 -1.12 -10.77
N ARG A 85 -8.48 -0.47 -11.93
CA ARG A 85 -7.17 -0.14 -12.51
C ARG A 85 -6.35 0.79 -11.62
N LEU A 86 -6.98 1.82 -11.05
CA LEU A 86 -6.32 2.76 -10.14
C LEU A 86 -5.75 2.05 -8.91
N LEU A 87 -6.53 1.18 -8.27
CA LEU A 87 -6.08 0.43 -7.09
C LEU A 87 -4.95 -0.54 -7.41
N ARG A 88 -5.01 -1.20 -8.58
CA ARG A 88 -3.91 -2.06 -9.03
C ARG A 88 -2.63 -1.23 -9.24
N GLN A 89 -2.72 -0.06 -9.86
CA GLN A 89 -1.59 0.85 -10.03
C GLN A 89 -1.01 1.30 -8.68
N HIS A 90 -1.86 1.72 -7.74
CA HIS A 90 -1.43 2.09 -6.39
C HIS A 90 -0.68 0.96 -5.68
N ALA A 91 -1.14 -0.29 -5.83
CA ALA A 91 -0.45 -1.44 -5.27
C ALA A 91 0.95 -1.63 -5.87
N GLU A 92 1.09 -1.47 -7.20
CA GLU A 92 2.39 -1.57 -7.87
C GLU A 92 3.34 -0.41 -7.51
N ASP A 93 2.84 0.83 -7.46
CA ASP A 93 3.63 2.00 -7.07
C ASP A 93 4.11 1.89 -5.63
N LEU A 94 3.23 1.46 -4.71
CA LEU A 94 3.57 1.22 -3.31
C LEU A 94 4.63 0.13 -3.17
N ASN A 95 4.47 -0.97 -3.92
CA ASN A 95 5.36 -2.13 -3.88
C ASN A 95 6.75 -1.82 -4.45
N SER A 96 6.81 -1.23 -5.64
CA SER A 96 8.06 -0.95 -6.36
C SER A 96 8.81 0.29 -5.81
N GLY A 97 8.09 1.27 -5.26
CA GLY A 97 8.66 2.49 -4.72
C GLY A 97 8.86 2.43 -3.20
N PRO A 98 7.91 2.94 -2.39
CA PRO A 98 8.10 3.09 -0.94
C PRO A 98 8.48 1.80 -0.20
N LEU A 99 7.83 0.67 -0.49
CA LEU A 99 8.09 -0.59 0.21
C LEU A 99 9.50 -1.14 -0.09
N SER A 100 9.95 -1.02 -1.34
CA SER A 100 11.31 -1.36 -1.76
C SER A 100 12.35 -0.50 -1.03
N LYS A 101 12.16 0.84 -1.04
CA LYS A 101 13.03 1.79 -0.34
C LYS A 101 13.09 1.55 1.16
N LEU A 102 11.95 1.28 1.80
CA LEU A 102 11.88 0.95 3.22
C LEU A 102 12.64 -0.34 3.55
N SER A 103 12.53 -1.35 2.68
CA SER A 103 13.26 -2.61 2.84
C SER A 103 14.78 -2.42 2.73
N LEU A 104 15.24 -1.52 1.85
CA LEU A 104 16.65 -1.14 1.75
C LEU A 104 17.11 -0.42 3.03
N LEU A 105 16.37 0.59 3.47
CA LEU A 105 16.67 1.37 4.67
C LEU A 105 16.79 0.47 5.92
N ILE A 106 15.88 -0.49 6.09
CA ILE A 106 15.95 -1.45 7.21
C ILE A 106 17.26 -2.25 7.16
N ARG A 107 17.68 -2.72 5.98
CA ARG A 107 18.93 -3.48 5.81
C ARG A 107 20.14 -2.63 6.13
N GLU A 108 20.21 -1.41 5.61
CA GLU A 108 21.30 -0.47 5.88
C GLU A 108 21.42 -0.17 7.39
N ARG A 109 20.29 0.10 8.06
CA ARG A 109 20.25 0.35 9.50
C ARG A 109 20.68 -0.86 10.33
N GLN A 110 20.33 -2.07 9.90
CA GLN A 110 20.79 -3.30 10.56
C GLN A 110 22.30 -3.54 10.37
N GLN A 111 22.87 -3.17 9.22
CA GLN A 111 24.30 -3.29 8.96
C GLN A 111 25.13 -2.31 9.79
N LEU A 112 24.64 -1.08 9.99
CA LEU A 112 25.31 -0.05 10.79
C LEU A 112 25.30 -0.34 12.31
N ARG A 113 24.53 -1.33 12.77
CA ARG A 113 24.55 -1.81 14.16
C ARG A 113 25.68 -2.81 14.45
N LYS A 114 26.34 -3.34 13.42
CA LYS A 114 27.54 -4.18 13.58
C LYS A 114 28.74 -3.31 13.88
#